data_AF-A0A5B1QS01-F1
#
_entry.id   AF-A0A5B1QS01-F1
#
_cell.length_a   1.000
_cell.length_b   1.000
_cell.length_c   1.000
_cell.angle_alpha   90.00
_cell.angle_beta   90.00
_cell.angle_gamma   90.00
#
_symmetry.space_group_name_H-M   'P 1'
#
loop_
_entity.id
_entity.type
_entity.pdbx_description
1 polymer ?
#
loop_
_entity_poly.entity_id
_entity_poly.type
_entity_poly.pdbx_seq_one_letter_code
_entity_poly.pdbx_strand_id
1 'polypeptide(L)'
;MPPRRAPCQICNTNESKYSCSKCLVLYCSVACYKQHKGLSPLFHSHARSAKFKIFSRVTASTFPSGRRRLEVKKPLRPLTSLHWPYVPEESAYPDPLKRDDPKPLQLHQYEAIATSQAIRRALATHPRLKEVLRHIDSLRGTQREQALQHALGVSKADAMPDGSLAERERGVSGLTVGDDDRKALRALAEAVEAAVRGGREDILGLDWSDSEA
;
A
#
# COMPACT_ATOMS: atom_id res chain seq x y z
N MET A 1 21.19 -11.91 -13.73
CA MET A 1 20.59 -12.93 -12.84
C MET A 1 19.09 -12.74 -12.84
N PRO A 2 18.27 -13.79 -13.04
CA PRO A 2 16.82 -13.68 -12.90
C PRO A 2 16.44 -13.32 -11.45
N PRO A 3 15.38 -12.51 -11.24
CA PRO A 3 14.94 -12.13 -9.91
C PRO A 3 14.51 -13.35 -9.11
N ARG A 4 14.96 -13.44 -7.85
CA ARG A 4 14.52 -14.50 -6.92
C ARG A 4 13.02 -14.39 -6.72
N ARG A 5 12.30 -15.50 -6.91
CA ARG A 5 10.85 -15.55 -6.72
C ARG A 5 10.53 -15.53 -5.23
N ALA A 6 9.45 -14.85 -4.86
CA ALA A 6 8.98 -14.83 -3.47
C ALA A 6 8.68 -16.27 -2.99
N PRO A 7 8.85 -16.58 -1.69
CA PRO A 7 8.54 -17.91 -1.14
C PRO A 7 7.04 -18.23 -1.21
N CYS A 8 6.71 -19.51 -1.25
CA CYS A 8 5.35 -20.03 -1.14
C CYS A 8 4.72 -19.63 0.20
N GLN A 9 3.59 -18.94 0.18
CA GLN A 9 2.90 -18.46 1.39
C GLN A 9 2.18 -19.57 2.18
N ILE A 10 2.15 -20.80 1.66
CA ILE A 10 1.46 -21.94 2.27
C ILE A 10 2.44 -22.82 3.06
N CYS A 11 3.61 -23.13 2.49
CA CYS A 11 4.63 -23.93 3.16
C CYS A 11 5.86 -23.12 3.62
N ASN A 12 6.08 -21.91 3.10
CA ASN A 12 7.25 -21.06 3.34
C ASN A 12 8.62 -21.75 3.12
N THR A 13 8.65 -22.91 2.45
CA THR A 13 9.88 -23.71 2.25
C THR A 13 10.45 -23.54 0.85
N ASN A 14 9.59 -23.50 -0.17
CA ASN A 14 9.99 -23.46 -1.57
C ASN A 14 9.64 -22.11 -2.19
N GLU A 15 10.35 -21.74 -3.27
CA GLU A 15 9.98 -20.60 -4.10
C GLU A 15 8.57 -20.78 -4.71
N SER A 16 7.82 -19.69 -4.80
CA SER A 16 6.49 -19.71 -5.39
C SER A 16 6.56 -19.91 -6.91
N LYS A 17 5.72 -20.81 -7.41
CA LYS A 17 5.63 -21.15 -8.84
C LYS A 17 4.38 -20.58 -9.48
N TYR A 18 3.31 -20.44 -8.71
CA TYR A 18 1.98 -20.06 -9.19
C TYR A 18 1.33 -19.03 -8.24
N SER A 19 0.32 -18.32 -8.74
CA SER A 19 -0.55 -17.42 -7.97
C SER A 19 -2.01 -17.83 -8.16
N CYS A 20 -2.79 -17.83 -7.08
CA CYS A 20 -4.22 -18.16 -7.14
C CYS A 20 -5.02 -17.01 -7.75
N SER A 21 -5.81 -17.24 -8.78
CA SER A 21 -6.61 -16.19 -9.43
C SER A 21 -7.70 -15.58 -8.55
N LYS A 22 -8.13 -16.27 -7.48
CA LYS A 22 -9.19 -15.79 -6.58
C LYS A 22 -8.69 -14.91 -5.44
N CYS A 23 -7.57 -15.28 -4.83
CA CYS A 23 -7.06 -14.63 -3.62
C CYS A 23 -5.61 -14.16 -3.75
N LEU A 24 -4.99 -14.36 -4.91
CA LEU A 24 -3.62 -13.96 -5.27
C LEU A 24 -2.51 -14.56 -4.39
N VAL A 25 -2.83 -15.57 -3.56
CA VAL A 25 -1.86 -16.30 -2.73
C VAL A 25 -0.82 -17.00 -3.61
N LEU A 26 0.46 -16.83 -3.25
CA LEU A 26 1.59 -17.44 -3.94
C LEU A 26 1.86 -18.85 -3.42
N TYR A 27 1.90 -19.85 -4.30
CA TYR A 27 2.10 -21.25 -3.93
C TYR A 27 3.10 -21.98 -4.84
N CYS A 28 3.75 -23.02 -4.31
CA CYS A 28 4.78 -23.78 -5.04
C CYS A 28 4.22 -25.00 -5.80
N SER A 29 3.11 -25.59 -5.35
CA SER A 29 2.61 -26.87 -5.87
C SER A 29 1.09 -27.01 -5.78
N VAL A 30 0.53 -27.99 -6.50
CA VAL A 30 -0.90 -28.34 -6.44
C VAL A 30 -1.32 -28.79 -5.03
N ALA A 31 -0.42 -29.39 -4.25
CA ALA A 31 -0.69 -29.75 -2.86
C ALA A 31 -0.95 -28.50 -2.01
N CYS A 32 -0.08 -27.48 -2.15
CA CYS A 32 -0.30 -26.17 -1.53
C CYS A 32 -1.58 -25.50 -2.07
N TYR A 33 -1.87 -25.60 -3.38
CA TYR A 33 -3.14 -25.09 -3.93
C TYR A 33 -4.37 -25.73 -3.27
N LYS A 34 -4.38 -27.05 -3.04
CA LYS A 34 -5.50 -27.70 -2.35
C LYS A 34 -5.59 -27.30 -0.88
N GLN A 35 -4.45 -27.13 -0.20
CA GLN A 35 -4.40 -26.68 1.19
C GLN A 35 -5.00 -25.28 1.37
N HIS A 36 -4.64 -24.28 0.55
CA HIS A 36 -5.28 -22.95 0.73
C HIS A 36 -6.76 -22.94 0.33
N LYS A 37 -7.17 -23.77 -0.63
CA LYS A 37 -8.58 -23.90 -1.02
C LYS A 37 -9.42 -24.50 0.11
N GLY A 38 -8.85 -25.42 0.88
CA GLY A 38 -9.46 -26.00 2.07
C GLY A 38 -9.41 -25.12 3.33
N LEU A 39 -8.54 -24.10 3.34
CA LEU A 39 -8.36 -23.14 4.45
C LEU A 39 -9.09 -21.81 4.23
N SER A 40 -9.89 -21.67 3.17
CA SER A 40 -10.88 -20.60 3.03
C SER A 40 -12.26 -21.22 3.27
N PRO A 41 -12.96 -20.96 4.39
CA PRO A 41 -13.08 -19.65 5.06
C PRO A 41 -12.85 -19.67 6.60
N LEU A 42 -12.54 -18.52 7.19
CA LEU A 42 -12.49 -18.24 8.65
C LEU A 42 -11.41 -18.98 9.48
N PHE A 43 -10.29 -18.28 9.74
CA PHE A 43 -9.27 -18.54 10.78
C PHE A 43 -8.61 -19.93 10.82
N HIS A 44 -7.26 -19.96 10.81
CA HIS A 44 -6.48 -20.45 11.96
C HIS A 44 -5.00 -20.07 11.80
N SER A 45 -4.54 -19.33 12.79
CA SER A 45 -3.18 -18.95 13.10
C SER A 45 -2.24 -20.14 13.20
N HIS A 46 -1.22 -20.20 12.35
CA HIS A 46 0.00 -20.93 12.64
C HIS A 46 1.19 -19.96 12.67
N ALA A 47 1.39 -19.37 13.84
CA ALA A 47 2.61 -18.70 14.21
C ALA A 47 3.76 -19.72 14.21
N ARG A 48 4.78 -19.50 13.38
CA ARG A 48 6.11 -20.07 13.62
C ARG A 48 7.10 -18.92 13.79
N SER A 49 7.39 -18.71 15.08
CA SER A 49 8.37 -17.80 15.66
C SER A 49 9.76 -18.00 15.01
N ALA A 50 10.29 -16.95 14.39
CA ALA A 50 11.70 -16.86 14.04
C ALA A 50 12.31 -15.69 14.83
N LYS A 51 13.02 -16.05 15.90
CA LYS A 51 13.81 -15.15 16.75
C LYS A 51 14.96 -14.55 15.92
N PHE A 52 14.93 -13.26 15.65
CA PHE A 52 16.08 -12.53 15.11
C PHE A 52 16.91 -11.93 16.24
N LYS A 53 18.14 -12.43 16.40
CA LYS A 53 19.18 -11.86 17.26
C LYS A 53 19.70 -10.58 16.61
N ILE A 54 19.55 -9.44 17.29
CA ILE A 54 20.20 -8.19 16.93
C ILE A 54 21.57 -8.15 17.62
N PHE A 55 22.63 -8.08 16.82
CA PHE A 55 23.98 -7.76 17.28
C PHE A 55 24.54 -6.67 16.34
N SER A 56 24.88 -5.50 16.88
CA SER A 56 26.28 -5.07 17.03
C SER A 56 26.41 -3.55 17.15
N ARG A 57 27.01 -3.17 18.29
CA ARG A 57 28.03 -2.12 18.52
C ARG A 57 27.88 -0.77 17.81
N VAL A 58 27.45 0.21 18.60
CA VAL A 58 27.78 1.63 18.38
C VAL A 58 29.14 1.90 19.02
N THR A 59 30.16 2.18 18.20
CA THR A 59 31.38 2.84 18.65
C THR A 59 31.27 4.32 18.33
N ALA A 60 31.23 5.14 19.38
CA ALA A 60 31.44 6.58 19.29
C ALA A 60 32.87 6.86 18.81
N SER A 61 33.01 7.78 17.85
CA SER A 61 34.28 8.48 17.65
C SER A 61 33.98 9.94 17.34
N THR A 62 34.52 10.75 18.23
CA THR A 62 34.41 12.19 18.36
C THR A 62 35.45 12.89 17.46
N PHE A 63 35.19 14.17 17.17
CA PHE A 63 36.12 15.26 16.78
C PHE A 63 36.09 15.73 15.30
N PRO A 64 36.50 16.99 14.99
CA PRO A 64 35.64 18.17 15.07
C PRO A 64 35.76 19.09 13.83
N SER A 65 34.99 20.18 13.83
CA SER A 65 35.19 21.44 13.10
C SER A 65 35.31 21.46 11.56
N GLY A 66 34.31 22.13 10.96
CA GLY A 66 34.62 23.27 10.09
C GLY A 66 34.75 22.99 8.59
N ARG A 67 33.61 22.75 7.91
CA ARG A 67 33.33 23.23 6.54
C ARG A 67 31.83 23.06 6.28
N ARG A 68 31.10 24.17 6.12
CA ARG A 68 29.73 24.13 5.55
C ARG A 68 29.86 23.69 4.10
N ARG A 69 29.74 22.37 3.88
CA ARG A 69 29.58 21.78 2.57
C ARG A 69 28.22 22.23 2.06
N LEU A 70 28.19 23.05 1.00
CA LEU A 70 26.97 23.25 0.23
C LEU A 70 26.53 21.86 -0.22
N GLU A 71 25.41 21.36 0.32
CA GLU A 71 24.81 20.12 -0.15
C GLU A 71 24.45 20.32 -1.61
N VAL A 72 25.32 19.82 -2.50
CA VAL A 72 24.98 19.65 -3.91
C VAL A 72 23.76 18.74 -3.91
N LYS A 73 22.58 19.32 -4.17
CA LYS A 73 21.32 18.58 -4.26
C LYS A 73 21.55 17.41 -5.21
N LYS A 74 21.58 16.20 -4.66
CA LYS A 74 21.81 14.98 -5.43
C LYS A 74 20.85 14.99 -6.61
N PRO A 75 21.33 14.83 -7.86
CA PRO A 75 20.45 14.90 -9.02
C PRO A 75 19.33 13.88 -8.86
N LEU A 76 18.10 14.31 -9.12
CA LEU A 76 16.93 13.45 -9.02
C LEU A 76 17.05 12.31 -10.03
N ARG A 77 16.59 11.12 -9.61
CA ARG A 77 16.57 9.93 -10.46
C ARG A 77 15.59 10.17 -11.64
N PRO A 78 15.96 9.86 -12.90
CA PRO A 78 15.07 10.09 -14.06
C PRO A 78 13.85 9.16 -14.02
N LEU A 79 12.70 9.62 -14.52
CA LEU A 79 11.45 8.86 -14.52
C LEU A 79 11.55 7.53 -15.31
N THR A 80 12.35 7.50 -16.37
CA THR A 80 12.60 6.31 -17.21
C THR A 80 13.28 5.16 -16.46
N SER A 81 13.88 5.45 -15.31
CA SER A 81 14.54 4.42 -14.51
C SER A 81 13.58 3.70 -13.55
N LEU A 82 12.33 4.15 -13.43
CA LEU A 82 11.28 3.44 -12.68
C LEU A 82 10.72 2.30 -13.52
N HIS A 83 10.49 1.15 -12.90
CA HIS A 83 9.85 0.01 -13.56
C HIS A 83 8.34 0.19 -13.50
N TRP A 84 7.79 0.95 -14.44
CA TRP A 84 6.34 1.09 -14.59
C TRP A 84 5.72 -0.27 -14.95
N PRO A 85 4.56 -0.64 -14.38
CA PRO A 85 3.82 -1.80 -14.84
C PRO A 85 3.41 -1.59 -16.31
N TYR A 86 3.41 -2.66 -17.10
CA TYR A 86 2.85 -2.59 -18.45
C TYR A 86 1.35 -2.36 -18.36
N VAL A 87 0.88 -1.27 -18.97
CA VAL A 87 -0.55 -0.94 -19.07
C VAL A 87 -0.95 -1.14 -20.53
N PRO A 88 -1.87 -2.07 -20.84
CA PRO A 88 -2.41 -2.21 -22.18
C PRO A 88 -3.09 -0.91 -22.66
N GLU A 89 -2.94 -0.60 -23.94
CA GLU A 89 -3.65 0.52 -24.55
C GLU A 89 -5.17 0.32 -24.47
N GLU A 90 -5.92 1.40 -24.28
CA GLU A 90 -7.37 1.34 -24.20
C GLU A 90 -7.95 0.78 -25.50
N SER A 91 -8.82 -0.24 -25.38
CA SER A 91 -9.52 -0.78 -26.54
C SER A 91 -10.38 0.31 -27.17
N ALA A 92 -10.25 0.51 -28.48
CA ALA A 92 -11.07 1.46 -29.25
C ALA A 92 -12.58 1.16 -29.16
N TYR A 93 -12.95 -0.06 -28.76
CA TYR A 93 -14.33 -0.46 -28.51
C TYR A 93 -14.49 -0.94 -27.06
N PRO A 94 -14.89 -0.07 -26.13
CA PRO A 94 -15.11 -0.44 -24.75
C PRO A 94 -16.32 -1.37 -24.63
N ASP A 95 -16.17 -2.47 -23.90
CA ASP A 95 -17.26 -3.40 -23.60
C ASP A 95 -18.35 -2.67 -22.78
N PRO A 96 -19.59 -2.56 -23.27
CA PRO A 96 -20.66 -1.83 -22.59
C PRO A 96 -20.98 -2.40 -21.19
N LEU A 97 -20.69 -3.68 -20.94
CA LEU A 97 -20.91 -4.30 -19.64
C LEU A 97 -19.86 -3.87 -18.60
N LYS A 98 -18.69 -3.40 -19.04
CA LYS A 98 -17.58 -2.97 -18.19
C LYS A 98 -17.54 -1.46 -18.00
N ARG A 99 -18.61 -0.75 -18.36
CA ARG A 99 -18.68 0.72 -18.27
C ARG A 99 -18.50 1.20 -16.83
N ASP A 100 -19.04 0.45 -15.88
CA ASP A 100 -19.07 0.82 -14.46
C ASP A 100 -17.91 0.19 -13.66
N ASP A 101 -17.08 -0.66 -14.29
CA ASP A 101 -15.90 -1.22 -13.65
C ASP A 101 -14.83 -0.15 -13.42
N PRO A 102 -14.07 -0.21 -12.30
CA PRO A 102 -12.96 0.71 -12.06
C PRO A 102 -11.90 0.56 -13.16
N LYS A 103 -11.67 1.65 -13.91
CA LYS A 103 -10.68 1.67 -14.99
C LYS A 103 -9.26 1.57 -14.43
N PRO A 104 -8.38 0.76 -15.04
CA PRO A 104 -6.96 0.72 -14.64
C PRO A 104 -6.30 2.07 -14.91
N LEU A 105 -5.26 2.39 -14.13
CA LEU A 105 -4.48 3.61 -14.34
C LEU A 105 -3.68 3.55 -15.65
N GLN A 106 -3.74 4.63 -16.42
CA GLN A 106 -2.99 4.82 -17.66
C GLN A 106 -1.55 5.30 -17.38
N LEU A 107 -0.64 5.09 -18.34
CA LEU A 107 0.77 5.45 -18.18
C LEU A 107 0.96 6.95 -17.85
N HIS A 108 0.25 7.84 -18.54
CA HIS A 108 0.32 9.28 -18.29
C HIS A 108 -0.14 9.65 -16.86
N GLN A 109 -1.09 8.89 -16.29
CA GLN A 109 -1.57 9.10 -14.91
C GLN A 109 -0.51 8.66 -13.90
N TYR A 110 0.20 7.56 -14.16
CA TYR A 110 1.35 7.15 -13.37
C TYR A 110 2.46 8.23 -13.38
N GLU A 111 2.74 8.82 -14.54
CA GLU A 111 3.70 9.93 -14.66
C GLU A 111 3.25 11.19 -13.91
N ALA A 112 1.97 11.54 -13.98
CA ALA A 112 1.39 12.65 -13.23
C ALA A 112 1.52 12.43 -11.72
N ILE A 113 1.22 11.22 -11.24
CA ILE A 113 1.42 10.83 -9.83
C ILE A 113 2.92 10.94 -9.45
N ALA A 114 3.83 10.50 -10.30
CA ALA A 114 5.27 10.52 -10.04
C ALA A 114 5.86 11.94 -9.94
N THR A 115 5.30 12.87 -10.72
CA THR A 115 5.77 14.26 -10.84
C THR A 115 5.03 15.22 -9.92
N SER A 116 3.87 14.83 -9.36
CA SER A 116 3.05 15.68 -8.49
C SER A 116 3.81 16.18 -7.26
N GLN A 117 3.88 17.51 -7.13
CA GLN A 117 4.47 18.16 -5.98
C GLN A 117 3.59 18.03 -4.72
N ALA A 118 2.27 17.97 -4.89
CA ALA A 118 1.32 17.80 -3.78
C ALA A 118 1.54 16.44 -3.08
N ILE A 119 1.69 15.37 -3.87
CA ILE A 119 1.97 14.02 -3.36
C ILE A 119 3.32 14.00 -2.62
N ARG A 120 4.36 14.62 -3.20
CA ARG A 120 5.69 14.73 -2.56
C ARG A 120 5.63 15.48 -1.24
N ARG A 121 4.85 16.57 -1.16
CA ARG A 121 4.62 17.32 0.08
C ARG A 121 3.88 16.47 1.11
N ALA A 122 2.77 15.81 0.75
CA ALA A 122 2.01 14.95 1.66
C ALA A 122 2.88 13.86 2.30
N LEU A 123 3.74 13.19 1.50
CA LEU A 123 4.69 12.17 1.97
C LEU A 123 5.87 12.74 2.77
N ALA A 124 6.20 14.03 2.62
CA ALA A 124 7.26 14.69 3.37
C ALA A 124 6.75 15.17 4.74
N THR A 125 5.53 15.71 4.78
CA THR A 125 4.88 16.20 6.01
C THR A 125 4.60 15.06 6.99
N HIS A 126 4.20 13.88 6.48
CA HIS A 126 3.80 12.75 7.31
C HIS A 126 4.75 11.56 7.11
N PRO A 127 5.83 11.41 7.91
CA PRO A 127 6.77 10.31 7.75
C PRO A 127 6.14 8.94 8.02
N ARG A 128 5.21 8.86 8.99
CA ARG A 128 4.43 7.65 9.32
C ARG A 128 3.58 7.13 8.17
N LEU A 129 3.12 8.01 7.29
CA LEU A 129 2.34 7.65 6.11
C LEU A 129 3.10 6.64 5.23
N LYS A 130 4.44 6.76 5.12
CA LYS A 130 5.27 5.79 4.39
C LYS A 130 5.26 4.41 5.03
N GLU A 131 5.20 4.33 6.35
CA GLU A 131 5.15 3.07 7.09
C GLU A 131 3.78 2.40 6.92
N VAL A 132 2.70 3.18 7.04
CA VAL A 132 1.34 2.72 6.77
C VAL A 132 1.20 2.18 5.35
N LEU A 133 1.68 2.93 4.34
CA LEU A 133 1.64 2.49 2.94
C LEU A 133 2.45 1.22 2.71
N ARG A 134 3.66 1.11 3.28
CA ARG A 134 4.47 -0.12 3.19
C ARG A 134 3.80 -1.31 3.85
N HIS A 135 3.15 -1.10 4.99
CA HIS A 135 2.42 -2.14 5.69
C HIS A 135 1.24 -2.63 4.85
N ILE A 136 0.40 -1.72 4.35
CA ILE A 136 -0.72 -2.06 3.46
C ILE A 136 -0.22 -2.76 2.19
N ASP A 137 0.89 -2.30 1.61
CA ASP A 137 1.50 -2.92 0.42
C ASP A 137 2.18 -4.26 0.71
N SER A 138 2.37 -4.65 1.98
CA SER A 138 2.80 -6.00 2.33
C SER A 138 1.63 -7.00 2.34
N LEU A 139 0.40 -6.51 2.49
CA LEU A 139 -0.83 -7.31 2.53
C LEU A 139 -1.31 -7.66 1.11
N ARG A 140 -2.09 -8.74 0.99
CA ARG A 140 -2.64 -9.22 -0.30
C ARG A 140 -4.11 -9.61 -0.13
N GLY A 141 -4.86 -9.58 -1.23
CA GLY A 141 -6.28 -9.95 -1.27
C GLY A 141 -7.14 -9.12 -0.30
N THR A 142 -8.12 -9.77 0.33
CA THR A 142 -9.12 -9.14 1.21
C THR A 142 -8.51 -8.41 2.41
N GLN A 143 -7.38 -8.88 2.94
CA GLN A 143 -6.71 -8.23 4.08
C GLN A 143 -6.19 -6.84 3.70
N ARG A 144 -5.70 -6.68 2.46
CA ARG A 144 -5.25 -5.38 1.95
C ARG A 144 -6.42 -4.41 1.81
N GLU A 145 -7.54 -4.89 1.29
CA GLU A 145 -8.77 -4.10 1.13
C GLU A 145 -9.33 -3.65 2.48
N GLN A 146 -9.41 -4.56 3.46
CA GLN A 146 -9.85 -4.25 4.83
C GLN A 146 -8.90 -3.25 5.52
N ALA A 147 -7.59 -3.43 5.38
CA ALA A 147 -6.61 -2.51 5.95
C ALA A 147 -6.71 -1.11 5.32
N LEU A 148 -6.97 -1.02 4.00
CA LEU A 148 -7.23 0.24 3.31
C LEU A 148 -8.52 0.91 3.82
N GLN A 149 -9.61 0.14 3.96
CA GLN A 149 -10.88 0.66 4.45
C GLN A 149 -10.76 1.21 5.88
N HIS A 150 -10.11 0.46 6.77
CA HIS A 150 -9.87 0.89 8.15
C HIS A 150 -8.93 2.09 8.23
N ALA A 151 -7.88 2.14 7.39
CA ALA A 151 -6.93 3.25 7.38
C ALA A 151 -7.56 4.55 6.83
N LEU A 152 -8.59 4.46 5.99
CA LEU A 152 -9.34 5.61 5.48
C LEU A 152 -10.56 5.98 6.37
N GLY A 153 -10.94 5.10 7.30
CA GLY A 153 -12.11 5.27 8.16
C GLY A 153 -13.43 5.08 7.42
N VAL A 154 -13.46 4.20 6.41
CA VAL A 154 -14.66 3.86 5.62
C VAL A 154 -15.18 2.45 5.94
N SER A 155 -14.66 1.82 6.99
CA SER A 155 -15.11 0.49 7.40
C SER A 155 -16.50 0.56 8.05
N LYS A 156 -17.34 -0.44 7.80
CA LYS A 156 -18.69 -0.53 8.42
C LYS A 156 -18.65 -0.54 9.95
N ALA A 157 -17.54 -0.97 10.54
CA ALA A 157 -17.34 -0.96 11.99
C ALA A 157 -17.21 0.46 12.56
N ASP A 158 -16.71 1.43 11.77
CA ASP A 158 -16.58 2.83 12.20
C ASP A 158 -17.93 3.59 12.16
N ALA A 159 -18.96 3.03 11.52
CA ALA A 159 -20.29 3.66 11.38
C ALA A 159 -21.27 3.36 12.53
N MET A 160 -20.89 2.50 13.49
CA MET A 160 -21.73 2.16 14.65
C MET A 160 -21.21 2.92 15.89
N PRO A 161 -22.00 3.86 16.45
CA PRO A 161 -21.55 4.74 17.53
C PRO A 161 -21.64 4.13 18.93
N ASP A 162 -21.95 2.83 19.07
CA ASP A 162 -22.10 2.21 20.39
C ASP A 162 -20.73 1.82 20.97
N GLY A 163 -20.17 2.74 21.75
CA GLY A 163 -18.81 2.79 22.27
C GLY A 163 -18.46 1.77 23.36
N SER A 164 -18.67 0.47 23.13
CA SER A 164 -18.33 -0.56 24.14
C SER A 164 -17.28 -1.60 23.72
N LEU A 165 -16.69 -1.51 22.52
CA LEU A 165 -15.68 -2.48 22.04
C LEU A 165 -14.44 -1.88 21.36
N ALA A 166 -14.24 -0.55 21.39
CA ALA A 166 -13.09 0.11 20.76
C ALA A 166 -11.71 -0.31 21.31
N GLU A 167 -11.67 -1.04 22.44
CA GLU A 167 -10.44 -1.59 23.00
C GLU A 167 -10.08 -3.01 22.52
N ARG A 168 -11.01 -3.76 21.91
CA ARG A 168 -10.81 -5.21 21.65
C ARG A 168 -10.37 -5.59 20.23
N GLU A 169 -10.32 -4.66 19.29
CA GLU A 169 -9.69 -4.88 17.96
C GLU A 169 -8.28 -4.26 17.85
N ARG A 170 -7.65 -3.99 19.01
CA ARG A 170 -6.19 -3.92 19.09
C ARG A 170 -5.61 -5.32 18.82
N GLY A 171 -5.39 -5.63 17.55
CA GLY A 171 -4.40 -6.65 17.17
C GLY A 171 -4.88 -7.75 16.26
N VAL A 172 -4.89 -7.47 14.96
CA VAL A 172 -4.49 -8.48 13.96
C VAL A 172 -3.46 -7.92 12.97
N SER A 173 -3.33 -6.59 12.81
CA SER A 173 -2.46 -6.00 11.78
C SER A 173 -1.32 -5.09 12.27
N GLY A 174 -1.01 -5.07 13.57
CA GLY A 174 0.26 -4.50 14.08
C GLY A 174 0.50 -2.99 13.92
N LEU A 175 -0.30 -2.25 13.14
CA LEU A 175 -0.25 -0.80 13.02
C LEU A 175 -1.59 -0.18 13.44
N THR A 176 -1.57 0.55 14.55
CA THR A 176 -2.65 1.46 14.94
C THR A 176 -2.56 2.72 14.07
N VAL A 177 -3.48 2.86 13.11
CA VAL A 177 -3.64 4.07 12.32
C VAL A 177 -4.39 5.08 13.19
N GLY A 178 -3.72 6.14 13.63
CA GLY A 178 -4.35 7.20 14.41
C GLY A 178 -5.13 8.16 13.52
N ASP A 179 -5.92 9.06 14.12
CA ASP A 179 -6.72 10.02 13.35
C ASP A 179 -5.86 10.97 12.50
N ASP A 180 -4.67 11.33 12.98
CA ASP A 180 -3.70 12.11 12.20
C ASP A 180 -3.20 11.36 10.96
N ASP A 181 -2.97 10.04 11.08
CA ASP A 181 -2.58 9.22 9.93
C ASP A 181 -3.75 9.06 8.95
N ARG A 182 -4.98 8.95 9.45
CA ARG A 182 -6.21 8.89 8.63
C ARG A 182 -6.35 10.17 7.81
N LYS A 183 -6.23 11.33 8.44
CA LYS A 183 -6.24 12.64 7.77
C LYS A 183 -5.11 12.75 6.74
N ALA A 184 -3.90 12.34 7.09
CA ALA A 184 -2.76 12.32 6.17
C ALA A 184 -3.00 11.40 4.97
N LEU A 185 -3.65 10.26 5.16
CA LEU A 185 -3.98 9.31 4.11
C LEU A 185 -5.09 9.84 3.18
N ARG A 186 -6.11 10.50 3.73
CA ARG A 186 -7.16 11.20 2.94
C ARG A 186 -6.56 12.32 2.10
N ALA A 187 -5.74 13.17 2.69
CA ALA A 187 -5.03 14.24 1.98
C ALA A 187 -4.10 13.69 0.88
N LEU A 188 -3.45 12.54 1.10
CA LEU A 188 -2.70 11.86 0.05
C LEU A 188 -3.61 11.38 -1.08
N ALA A 189 -4.76 10.80 -0.75
CA ALA A 189 -5.72 10.29 -1.73
C ALA A 189 -6.30 11.42 -2.60
N GLU A 190 -6.61 12.57 -2.02
CA GLU A 190 -7.00 13.79 -2.76
C GLU A 190 -5.88 14.26 -3.69
N ALA A 191 -4.63 14.31 -3.20
CA ALA A 191 -3.50 14.72 -4.03
C ALA A 191 -3.22 13.75 -5.19
N VAL A 192 -3.50 12.46 -5.01
CA VAL A 192 -3.43 11.44 -6.08
C VAL A 192 -4.55 11.66 -7.09
N GLU A 193 -5.78 11.87 -6.63
CA GLU A 193 -6.95 12.11 -7.48
C GLU A 193 -6.76 13.35 -8.36
N ALA A 194 -6.32 14.46 -7.77
CA ALA A 194 -6.07 15.70 -8.47
C ALA A 194 -5.00 15.53 -9.56
N ALA A 195 -3.95 14.73 -9.26
CA ALA A 195 -2.91 14.41 -10.23
C ALA A 195 -3.43 13.54 -11.39
N VAL A 196 -4.28 12.56 -11.10
CA VAL A 196 -4.86 11.64 -12.10
C VAL A 196 -5.84 12.35 -13.03
N ARG A 197 -6.62 13.30 -12.51
CA ARG A 197 -7.58 14.08 -13.31
C ARG A 197 -6.92 15.13 -14.19
N GLY A 198 -5.73 15.59 -13.82
CA GLY A 198 -5.03 16.66 -14.52
C GLY A 198 -5.73 18.01 -14.38
N GLY A 199 -6.34 18.29 -13.21
CA GLY A 199 -6.97 19.59 -12.94
C GLY A 199 -8.31 19.85 -13.63
N ARG A 200 -8.92 18.83 -14.26
CA ARG A 200 -10.29 18.92 -14.78
C ARG A 200 -11.26 18.92 -13.62
N GLU A 201 -11.87 20.05 -13.26
CA GLU A 201 -12.81 20.20 -12.13
C GLU A 201 -14.22 19.66 -12.45
N ASP A 202 -14.55 19.50 -13.73
CA ASP A 202 -15.88 19.12 -14.25
C ASP A 202 -16.34 17.68 -13.91
N ILE A 203 -15.49 16.87 -13.29
CA ILE A 203 -15.74 15.48 -12.91
C ILE A 203 -16.03 15.41 -11.39
N LEU A 204 -16.86 14.50 -10.92
CA LEU A 204 -17.07 14.33 -9.47
C LEU A 204 -15.75 13.89 -8.80
N GLY A 205 -15.30 14.66 -7.82
CA GLY A 205 -14.07 14.39 -7.07
C GLY A 205 -14.26 13.51 -5.85
N LEU A 206 -13.15 13.12 -5.23
CA LEU A 206 -13.16 12.51 -3.91
C LEU A 206 -13.58 13.57 -2.89
N ASP A 207 -14.82 13.48 -2.40
CA ASP A 207 -15.33 14.27 -1.30
C ASP A 207 -15.35 13.40 -0.03
N TRP A 208 -14.44 13.67 0.88
CA TRP A 208 -14.50 13.14 2.23
C TRP A 208 -15.39 14.11 2.99
N SER A 209 -16.67 13.77 3.15
CA SER A 209 -17.65 14.61 3.82
C SER A 209 -17.24 14.90 5.29
N ASP A 210 -16.39 15.89 5.49
CA ASP A 210 -16.09 16.56 6.76
C ASP A 210 -16.67 17.98 6.71
N SER A 211 -17.82 18.14 6.05
CA SER A 211 -18.61 19.38 6.09
C SER A 211 -19.29 19.45 7.45
N GLU A 212 -18.75 20.33 8.30
CA GLU A 212 -19.29 20.79 9.58
C GLU A 212 -20.83 20.73 9.63
N ALA A 213 -21.34 19.95 10.59
CA ALA A 213 -22.65 20.17 11.21
C ALA A 213 -22.42 20.68 12.63
#